data_AF-A0A1A6H6M8-F1
#
_entry.id   AF-A0A1A6H6M8-F1
#
_cell.length_a   1.000
_cell.length_b   1.000
_cell.length_c   1.000
_cell.angle_alpha   90.00
_cell.angle_beta   90.00
_cell.angle_gamma   90.00
#
_symmetry.space_group_name_H-M   'P 1'
#
loop_
_entity.id
_entity.type
_entity.pdbx_description
1 polymer ?
#
loop_
_entity_poly.entity_id
_entity_poly.type
_entity_poly.pdbx_seq_one_letter_code
_entity_poly.pdbx_strand_id
1 'polypeptide(L)' 'CPSKTFGGFDSTKDLPDDVITFARSHPAMYNPVFPINNRPIMIKTDVNYQFTQIVVDRVDAEDGQYDVMFIGT' A
#
# COMPACT_ATOMS: atom_id res chain seq x y z
N CYS A 1 -4.34 -15.20 6.25
CA CYS A 1 -5.58 -14.46 6.58
C CYS A 1 -5.61 -14.17 8.08
N PRO A 2 -6.07 -12.98 8.53
CA PRO A 2 -5.94 -12.54 9.93
C PRO A 2 -6.87 -13.26 10.93
N SER A 3 -7.53 -14.36 10.53
CA SER A 3 -8.54 -15.05 11.35
C SER A 3 -7.96 -15.81 12.56
N LYS A 4 -6.64 -15.92 12.70
CA LYS A 4 -6.02 -16.79 13.72
C LYS A 4 -5.47 -16.10 14.97
N THR A 5 -5.59 -14.79 15.11
CA THR A 5 -5.01 -14.07 16.27
C THR A 5 -5.94 -13.92 17.46
N PHE A 6 -7.26 -14.09 17.31
CA PHE A 6 -8.21 -14.08 18.43
C PHE A 6 -9.32 -15.10 18.16
N GLY A 7 -9.25 -16.27 18.81
CA GLY A 7 -10.34 -17.25 18.92
C GLY A 7 -11.13 -17.60 17.65
N GLY A 8 -10.72 -18.63 16.92
CA GLY A 8 -11.62 -19.62 16.32
C GLY A 8 -12.79 -19.18 15.43
N PHE A 9 -12.71 -18.08 14.68
CA PHE A 9 -13.73 -17.74 13.68
C PHE A 9 -13.31 -18.24 12.30
N ASP A 10 -14.09 -19.17 11.73
CA ASP A 10 -13.86 -19.70 10.39
C ASP A 10 -14.41 -18.75 9.30
N SER A 11 -15.31 -17.83 9.67
CA SER A 11 -15.91 -16.85 8.78
C SER A 11 -16.00 -15.46 9.40
N THR A 12 -15.95 -14.42 8.56
CA THR A 12 -16.19 -13.03 8.98
C THR A 12 -17.64 -12.77 9.40
N LYS A 13 -18.56 -13.70 9.11
CA LYS A 13 -19.95 -13.66 9.58
C LYS A 13 -20.11 -14.06 11.04
N ASP A 14 -19.14 -14.78 11.58
CA ASP A 14 -19.16 -15.28 12.96
C ASP A 14 -18.59 -14.24 13.94
N LEU A 15 -18.16 -13.08 13.41
CA LEU A 15 -17.68 -11.97 14.21
C LEU A 15 -18.82 -11.39 15.05
N PRO A 16 -18.62 -11.15 16.37
CA PRO A 16 -19.66 -10.58 17.21
C PRO A 16 -19.95 -9.10 16.86
N ASP A 17 -21.14 -8.64 17.23
CA ASP A 17 -21.67 -7.33 16.86
C ASP A 17 -20.83 -6.15 17.37
N ASP A 18 -20.14 -6.30 18.50
CA ASP A 18 -19.25 -5.27 19.07
C ASP A 18 -18.05 -5.00 18.14
N VAL A 19 -17.42 -6.04 17.62
CA VAL A 19 -16.34 -5.96 16.63
C VAL A 19 -16.84 -5.32 15.34
N ILE A 20 -18.03 -5.71 14.87
CA ILE A 20 -18.65 -5.13 13.67
C ILE A 20 -18.96 -3.64 13.87
N THR A 21 -19.50 -3.26 15.03
CA THR A 21 -19.84 -1.87 15.36
C THR A 21 -18.59 -1.01 15.50
N PHE A 22 -17.54 -1.56 16.12
CA PHE A 22 -16.25 -0.89 16.24
C PHE A 22 -15.61 -0.63 14.87
N ALA A 23 -15.50 -1.65 14.02
CA ALA A 23 -14.92 -1.52 12.68
C ALA A 23 -15.70 -0.52 11.81
N ARG A 24 -17.04 -0.47 11.96
CA ARG A 24 -17.88 0.51 11.26
C ARG A 24 -17.63 1.95 11.72
N SER A 25 -17.41 2.15 13.01
CA SER A 25 -17.21 3.48 13.60
C SER A 25 -15.76 3.97 13.52
N HIS A 26 -14.78 3.07 13.36
CA HIS A 26 -13.35 3.38 13.37
C HIS A 26 -12.61 2.79 12.13
N PRO A 27 -12.90 3.29 10.92
CA PRO A 27 -12.27 2.77 9.70
C PRO A 27 -10.81 3.24 9.52
N ALA A 28 -10.41 4.32 10.19
CA ALA A 28 -9.10 4.94 10.01
C ALA A 28 -8.12 4.53 11.11
N MET A 29 -6.88 4.28 10.72
CA MET A 29 -5.77 4.05 11.65
C MET A 29 -5.13 5.39 12.06
N TYR A 30 -4.60 5.46 13.28
CA TYR A 30 -3.93 6.67 13.79
C TYR A 30 -2.55 6.88 13.13
N ASN A 31 -1.77 5.81 12.97
CA ASN A 31 -0.41 5.90 12.43
C ASN A 31 -0.45 5.94 10.89
N PRO A 32 0.25 6.90 10.25
CA PRO A 32 0.39 6.92 8.80
C PRO A 32 1.37 5.84 8.32
N VAL A 33 1.22 5.45 7.06
CA VAL A 33 2.21 4.62 6.36
C VAL A 33 3.25 5.53 5.73
N PHE A 34 4.50 5.39 6.15
CA PHE A 34 5.63 6.09 5.53
C PHE A 34 6.19 5.28 4.36
N PRO A 35 6.69 5.96 3.30
CA PRO A 35 7.38 5.28 2.22
C PRO A 35 8.65 4.60 2.73
N ILE A 36 9.13 3.61 1.99
CA ILE A 36 10.43 2.97 2.25
C ILE A 36 11.50 4.07 2.33
N ASN A 37 12.39 3.98 3.32
CA ASN A 37 13.43 4.97 3.62
C ASN A 37 12.93 6.37 4.03
N ASN A 38 11.63 6.52 4.35
CA ASN A 38 11.00 7.78 4.74
C ASN A 38 11.16 8.91 3.70
N ARG A 39 11.37 8.57 2.41
CA ARG A 39 11.62 9.54 1.34
C ARG A 39 11.02 9.06 0.00
N PRO A 40 10.60 9.97 -0.89
CA PRO A 40 10.19 9.62 -2.25
C PRO A 40 11.40 9.18 -3.10
N ILE A 41 11.17 8.30 -4.07
CA ILE A 41 12.23 7.80 -4.98
C ILE A 41 12.59 8.87 -6.03
N MET A 42 11.62 9.64 -6.51
CA MET A 42 11.83 10.68 -7.52
C MET A 42 11.02 11.94 -7.17
N ILE A 43 11.61 13.10 -7.43
CA ILE A 43 10.97 14.41 -7.24
C ILE A 43 11.18 15.25 -8.51
N LYS A 44 10.12 15.90 -8.99
CA LYS A 44 10.17 16.93 -10.03
C LYS A 44 9.31 18.11 -9.59
N THR A 45 9.96 19.25 -9.33
CA THR A 45 9.31 20.50 -8.89
C THR A 45 9.29 21.58 -9.97
N ASP A 46 10.25 21.52 -10.91
CA ASP A 46 10.53 22.61 -11.85
C ASP A 46 9.81 22.41 -13.21
N VAL A 47 8.70 21.68 -13.20
CA VAL A 47 7.91 21.33 -14.39
C VAL A 47 6.47 21.81 -14.23
N ASN A 48 5.83 22.15 -15.34
CA ASN A 48 4.45 22.64 -15.37
C ASN A 48 3.40 21.52 -15.54
N TYR A 49 3.80 20.25 -15.45
CA TYR A 49 2.93 19.08 -15.53
C TYR A 49 3.01 18.26 -14.25
N GLN A 50 2.02 17.38 -14.03
CA GLN A 50 1.97 16.47 -12.90
C GLN A 50 2.07 15.04 -13.38
N PHE A 51 2.67 14.16 -12.58
CA PHE A 51 2.66 12.74 -12.90
C PHE A 51 1.27 12.14 -12.69
N THR A 52 0.76 11.40 -13.68
CA THR A 52 -0.61 10.87 -13.69
C THR A 52 -0.65 9.34 -13.68
N GLN A 53 0.33 8.70 -14.29
CA GLN A 53 0.38 7.25 -14.45
C GLN A 53 1.79 6.74 -14.16
N ILE A 54 1.88 5.52 -13.65
CA ILE A 54 3.15 4.85 -13.38
C ILE A 54 3.05 3.38 -13.78
N VAL A 55 4.06 2.90 -14.49
CA VAL A 55 4.28 1.48 -14.79
C VAL A 55 5.73 1.15 -14.44
N VAL A 56 5.96 0.01 -13.81
CA VAL A 56 7.31 -0.44 -13.45
C VAL A 56 7.55 -1.80 -14.09
N ASP A 57 8.66 -1.91 -14.81
CA ASP A 57 9.11 -3.16 -15.41
C ASP A 57 10.38 -3.66 -14.70
N ARG A 58 10.39 -4.96 -14.37
CA ARG A 58 11.53 -5.62 -13.75
C ARG A 58 12.31 -6.33 -14.85
N VAL A 59 13.51 -5.86 -15.12
CA VAL A 59 14.35 -6.37 -16.21
C VAL A 59 15.60 -7.05 -15.66
N ASP A 60 15.93 -8.21 -16.21
CA ASP A 60 17.21 -8.88 -15.99
C ASP A 60 18.25 -8.29 -16.95
N ALA A 61 19.30 -7.69 -16.40
CA ALA A 61 20.48 -7.23 -17.13
C ALA A 61 21.69 -8.10 -16.77
N GLU A 62 22.77 -8.00 -17.55
CA GLU A 62 24.01 -8.78 -17.34
C GLU A 62 24.60 -8.64 -15.92
N ASP A 63 24.38 -7.50 -15.28
CA ASP A 63 24.88 -7.14 -13.95
C ASP A 63 23.85 -7.30 -12.82
N GLY A 64 22.59 -7.61 -13.15
CA GLY A 64 21.54 -7.88 -12.17
C GLY A 64 20.15 -7.41 -12.56
N GLN A 65 19.25 -7.39 -11.57
CA GLN A 65 17.86 -7.01 -11.76
C GLN A 65 17.62 -5.53 -11.52
N TYR A 66 16.93 -4.88 -12.45
CA TYR A 66 16.62 -3.46 -12.40
C TYR A 66 15.12 -3.19 -12.48
N ASP A 67 14.67 -2.14 -11.77
CA ASP A 67 13.32 -1.59 -11.88
C ASP A 67 13.34 -0.37 -12.80
N VAL A 68 12.72 -0.49 -13.98
CA VAL A 68 12.57 0.62 -14.93
C VAL A 68 11.19 1.25 -14.74
N MET A 69 11.14 2.52 -14.37
CA MET A 69 9.90 3.26 -14.14
C MET A 69 9.52 4.10 -15.36
N PHE A 70 8.33 3.85 -15.91
CA PHE A 70 7.68 4.68 -16.93
C PHE A 70 6.64 5.55 -16.26
N ILE A 71 6.77 6.88 -16.40
CA ILE A 71 5.90 7.86 -15.72
C ILE A 71 5.17 8.68 -16.78
N GLY A 72 3.84 8.60 -16.77
CA GLY A 72 2.97 9.42 -17.60
C GLY A 72 2.77 10.82 -17.00
N THR A 73 2.66 11.83 -17.88
CA THR A 73 2.53 13.25 -17.56
C THR A 73 1.25 13.84 -18.14
#